data_AF-A0A814UAP5-F1
#
_entry.id   AF-A0A814UAP5-F1
#
_cell.length_a   1.000
_cell.length_b   1.000
_cell.length_c   1.000
_cell.angle_alpha   90.00
_cell.angle_beta   90.00
_cell.angle_gamma   90.00
#
_symmetry.space_group_name_H-M   'P 1'
#
loop_
_entity.id
_entity.type
_entity.pdbx_description
1 polymer ?
#
loop_
_entity_poly.entity_id
_entity_poly.type
_entity_poly.pdbx_seq_one_letter_code
_entity_poly.pdbx_strand_id
1 'polypeptide(L)'
;KGKGYGDIEYAMMHQLGACNDKTLVVTTVHESQLLNDLPESVMTEHDLSVNIIITPQRIIYTQNKFSRPKEINWNDIDNETMLNLPVLKEFQRLQKLQK
;
A
#
# COMPACT_ATOMS: atom_id res chain seq x y z
N LYS A 1 6.31 -10.10 -7.53
CA LYS A 1 6.60 -9.03 -6.53
C LYS A 1 5.97 -9.45 -5.20
N GLY A 2 6.40 -8.90 -4.06
CA GLY A 2 5.80 -9.24 -2.75
C GLY A 2 6.60 -8.81 -1.52
N LYS A 3 7.37 -7.72 -1.61
CA LYS A 3 8.19 -7.21 -0.50
C LYS A 3 7.49 -6.09 0.32
N GLY A 4 6.23 -5.76 0.00
CA GLY A 4 5.46 -4.72 0.70
C GLY A 4 5.84 -3.27 0.37
N TYR A 5 6.72 -3.02 -0.61
CA TYR A 5 7.25 -1.66 -0.86
C TYR A 5 6.18 -0.65 -1.26
N GLY A 6 5.21 -1.04 -2.09
CA GLY A 6 4.13 -0.15 -2.49
C GLY A 6 3.23 0.25 -1.32
N ASP A 7 3.03 -0.66 -0.37
CA ASP A 7 2.25 -0.41 0.84
C ASP A 7 2.94 0.60 1.75
N ILE A 8 4.26 0.45 1.93
CA ILE A 8 5.12 1.38 2.67
C ILE A 8 5.13 2.76 2.02
N GLU A 9 5.30 2.83 0.70
CA GLU A 9 5.30 4.08 -0.06
C GLU A 9 3.96 4.81 0.04
N TYR A 10 2.84 4.09 -0.02
CA TYR A 10 1.52 4.66 0.19
C TYR A 10 1.36 5.23 1.59
N ALA A 11 1.76 4.48 2.62
CA ALA A 11 1.69 4.94 4.00
C ALA A 11 2.50 6.23 4.23
N MET A 12 3.72 6.29 3.66
CA MET A 12 4.56 7.48 3.68
C MET A 12 3.87 8.68 3.00
N MET A 13 3.31 8.49 1.80
CA MET A 13 2.58 9.55 1.09
C MET A 13 1.36 10.03 1.87
N HIS A 14 0.65 9.12 2.54
CA HIS A 14 -0.49 9.45 3.38
C HIS A 14 -0.07 10.33 4.57
N GLN A 15 1.01 9.97 5.28
CA GLN A 15 1.55 10.76 6.39
C GLN A 15 2.06 12.14 5.94
N LEU A 16 2.57 12.25 4.73
CA LEU A 16 3.00 13.53 4.14
C LEU A 16 1.83 14.38 3.61
N GLY A 17 0.59 13.87 3.67
CA GLY A 17 -0.59 14.54 3.12
C GLY A 17 -0.64 14.58 1.59
N ALA A 18 0.23 13.82 0.90
CA ALA A 18 0.23 13.71 -0.55
C ALA A 18 -0.94 12.87 -1.08
N CYS A 19 -1.45 11.95 -0.26
CA CYS A 19 -2.71 11.24 -0.49
C CYS A 19 -3.55 11.18 0.79
N ASN A 20 -4.83 10.84 0.65
CA ASN A 20 -5.75 10.67 1.78
C ASN A 20 -6.82 9.61 1.46
N ASP A 21 -7.77 9.41 2.38
CA ASP A 21 -8.86 8.42 2.24
C ASP A 21 -9.74 8.62 0.99
N LYS A 22 -9.71 9.80 0.33
CA LYS A 22 -10.43 10.09 -0.92
C LYS A 22 -9.59 9.80 -2.18
N THR A 23 -8.29 9.53 -2.03
CA THR A 23 -7.41 9.21 -3.16
C THR A 23 -7.76 7.83 -3.72
N LEU A 24 -7.99 7.75 -5.03
CA LEU A 24 -8.24 6.49 -5.71
C LEU A 24 -6.95 5.69 -5.89
N VAL A 25 -6.96 4.43 -5.48
CA VAL A 25 -5.90 3.45 -5.76
C VAL A 25 -6.39 2.53 -6.86
N VAL A 26 -5.68 2.52 -7.98
CA VAL A 26 -6.07 1.80 -9.20
C VAL A 26 -4.93 0.89 -9.62
N THR A 27 -5.27 -0.32 -10.06
CA THR A 27 -4.29 -1.25 -10.62
C THR A 27 -4.78 -1.84 -11.93
N THR A 28 -3.84 -2.35 -12.71
CA THR A 28 -4.09 -3.11 -13.93
C THR A 28 -3.56 -4.52 -13.77
N VAL A 29 -4.37 -5.52 -14.12
CA VAL A 29 -3.99 -6.94 -14.07
C VAL A 29 -4.53 -7.69 -15.29
N HIS A 30 -3.97 -8.86 -15.57
CA HIS A 30 -4.58 -9.80 -16.51
C HIS A 30 -5.77 -10.53 -15.87
N GLU A 31 -6.75 -10.98 -16.65
CA GLU A 31 -7.91 -11.73 -16.12
C GLU A 31 -7.51 -12.99 -15.35
N SER A 32 -6.41 -13.65 -15.75
CA SER A 32 -5.89 -14.83 -15.04
C SER A 32 -5.37 -14.55 -13.63
N GLN A 33 -5.24 -13.28 -13.25
CA GLN A 33 -4.85 -12.86 -11.89
C GLN A 33 -6.06 -12.57 -11.00
N LEU A 34 -7.28 -12.62 -11.55
CA LEU A 34 -8.50 -12.51 -10.77
C LEU A 34 -8.87 -13.88 -10.20
N LEU A 35 -9.00 -13.93 -8.87
CA LEU A 35 -9.45 -15.09 -8.13
C LEU A 35 -10.82 -14.76 -7.53
N ASN A 36 -11.78 -15.68 -7.69
CA ASN A 36 -13.14 -15.47 -7.17
C ASN A 36 -13.19 -15.48 -5.65
N ASP A 37 -12.35 -16.32 -5.04
CA ASP A 37 -12.30 -16.51 -3.59
C ASP A 37 -10.84 -16.46 -3.12
N LEU A 38 -10.59 -15.56 -2.17
CA LEU A 38 -9.36 -15.51 -1.40
C LEU A 38 -9.76 -15.39 0.08
N PRO A 39 -9.11 -16.14 1.00
CA PRO A 39 -9.35 -15.97 2.43
C PRO A 39 -9.06 -14.54 2.86
N GLU A 40 -9.92 -13.91 3.65
CA GLU A 40 -9.67 -12.55 4.16
C GLU A 40 -8.37 -12.46 4.96
N SER A 41 -7.91 -13.57 5.54
CA SER A 41 -6.64 -13.68 6.27
C SER A 41 -5.39 -13.45 5.42
N VAL A 42 -5.51 -13.38 4.09
CA VAL A 42 -4.37 -13.00 3.23
C VAL A 42 -4.09 -11.49 3.27
N MET A 43 -5.03 -10.68 3.75
CA MET A 43 -4.89 -9.24 3.92
C MET A 43 -4.52 -8.93 5.37
N THR A 44 -3.52 -8.06 5.53
CA THR A 44 -3.08 -7.51 6.82
C THR A 44 -3.42 -6.02 6.92
N GLU A 45 -3.30 -5.44 8.11
CA GLU A 45 -3.56 -4.01 8.34
C GLU A 45 -2.61 -3.08 7.57
N HIS A 46 -1.45 -3.60 7.17
CA HIS A 46 -0.44 -2.86 6.44
C HIS A 46 -0.62 -2.92 4.92
N ASP A 47 -1.49 -3.80 4.41
CA ASP A 47 -1.68 -3.98 2.97
C ASP A 47 -2.56 -2.90 2.36
N LEU A 48 -2.18 -2.44 1.17
CA LEU A 48 -2.92 -1.45 0.41
C LEU A 48 -4.02 -2.11 -0.45
N SER A 49 -5.28 -1.91 -0.03
CA SER A 49 -6.43 -2.26 -0.85
C SER A 49 -6.64 -1.28 -2.02
N VAL A 50 -7.10 -1.81 -3.17
CA VAL A 50 -7.39 -1.01 -4.37
C VAL A 50 -8.88 -0.70 -4.50
N ASN A 51 -9.21 0.47 -5.05
CA ASN A 51 -10.59 0.85 -5.39
C ASN A 51 -11.05 0.25 -6.72
N ILE A 52 -10.13 0.20 -7.69
CA ILE A 52 -10.45 -0.12 -9.08
C ILE A 52 -9.41 -1.10 -9.60
N ILE A 53 -9.90 -2.18 -10.19
CA ILE A 53 -9.09 -3.16 -10.91
C ILE A 53 -9.48 -3.07 -12.38
N ILE A 54 -8.49 -2.85 -13.25
CA ILE A 54 -8.69 -2.77 -14.69
C ILE A 54 -8.04 -4.00 -15.34
N THR A 55 -8.79 -4.70 -16.17
CA THR A 55 -8.28 -5.77 -17.04
C THR A 55 -8.43 -5.37 -18.50
N PRO A 56 -7.83 -6.10 -19.45
CA PRO A 56 -8.09 -5.89 -20.86
C PRO A 56 -9.57 -6.06 -21.27
N GLN A 57 -10.40 -6.71 -20.43
CA GLN A 57 -11.79 -7.05 -20.76
C GLN A 57 -12.81 -6.18 -20.03
N ARG A 58 -12.48 -5.64 -18.85
CA ARG A 58 -13.44 -4.92 -18.00
C ARG A 58 -12.79 -4.07 -16.91
N ILE A 59 -13.60 -3.21 -16.32
CA ILE A 59 -13.27 -2.43 -15.12
C ILE A 59 -14.11 -2.97 -13.96
N ILE A 60 -13.46 -3.19 -12.82
CA ILE A 60 -14.09 -3.70 -11.59
C ILE A 60 -13.91 -2.67 -10.48
N TYR A 61 -15.02 -2.22 -9.90
CA TYR A 61 -15.03 -1.35 -8.72
C TYR A 61 -15.16 -2.22 -7.47
N THR A 62 -14.22 -2.07 -6.53
CA THR A 62 -14.21 -2.87 -5.30
C THR A 62 -15.14 -2.28 -4.24
N GLN A 63 -15.52 -3.09 -3.26
CA GLN A 63 -16.40 -2.68 -2.15
C GLN A 63 -15.65 -1.90 -1.04
N ASN A 64 -14.34 -1.68 -1.17
CA ASN A 64 -13.50 -0.99 -0.18
C ASN A 64 -13.65 -1.53 1.26
N LYS A 65 -13.73 -2.85 1.42
CA LYS A 65 -13.96 -3.49 2.73
C LYS A 65 -12.80 -3.33 3.71
N PHE A 66 -11.57 -3.22 3.20
CA PHE A 66 -10.36 -3.15 4.02
C PHE A 66 -9.92 -1.70 4.19
N SER A 67 -9.53 -1.35 5.43
CA SER A 67 -8.80 -0.12 5.71
C SER A 67 -7.46 -0.09 4.97
N ARG A 68 -6.90 1.10 4.83
CA ARG A 68 -5.58 1.29 4.19
C ARG A 68 -4.55 1.72 5.21
N PRO A 69 -3.26 1.43 4.97
CA PRO A 69 -2.21 1.91 5.86
C PRO A 69 -2.15 3.44 5.83
N LYS A 70 -2.27 4.04 7.03
CA LYS A 70 -2.22 5.50 7.24
C LYS A 70 -0.86 5.99 7.69
N GLU A 71 -0.04 5.07 8.19
CA GLU A 71 1.30 5.30 8.69
C GLU A 71 2.20 4.09 8.47
N ILE A 72 3.52 4.33 8.46
CA ILE A 72 4.51 3.25 8.38
C ILE A 72 4.57 2.54 9.73
N ASN A 73 4.35 1.22 9.73
CA ASN A 73 4.69 0.39 10.87
C ASN A 73 6.19 0.10 10.89
N TRP A 74 6.95 0.89 11.65
CA TRP A 74 8.40 0.74 11.75
C TRP A 74 8.88 -0.61 12.30
N ASN A 75 8.00 -1.39 12.95
CA ASN A 75 8.35 -2.73 13.44
C ASN A 75 8.49 -3.76 12.30
N ASP A 76 7.88 -3.50 11.15
CA ASP A 76 7.91 -4.40 9.98
C ASP A 76 9.05 -4.05 9.01
N ILE A 77 9.82 -3.01 9.31
CA ILE A 77 10.88 -2.50 8.45
C ILE A 77 12.22 -3.09 8.88
N ASP A 78 12.68 -4.09 8.12
CA ASP A 78 13.98 -4.71 8.33
C ASP A 78 15.14 -3.93 7.65
N ASN A 79 16.37 -4.38 7.91
CA ASN A 79 17.57 -3.76 7.33
C ASN A 79 17.62 -3.87 5.80
N GLU A 80 17.07 -4.95 5.22
CA GLU A 80 17.02 -5.14 3.77
C GLU A 80 16.09 -4.09 3.14
N THR A 81 14.92 -3.87 3.74
CA THR A 81 13.93 -2.88 3.33
C THR A 81 14.49 -1.47 3.46
N MET A 82 15.18 -1.14 4.56
CA MET A 82 15.85 0.15 4.72
C MET A 82 16.95 0.42 3.70
N LEU A 83 17.59 -0.64 3.17
CA LEU A 83 18.60 -0.54 2.12
C LEU A 83 17.95 -0.33 0.75
N ASN A 84 16.86 -1.06 0.47
CA ASN A 84 16.16 -1.04 -0.81
C ASN A 84 15.24 0.17 -0.99
N LEU A 85 14.74 0.75 0.11
CA LEU A 85 13.92 1.97 0.13
C LEU A 85 14.67 3.09 0.88
N PRO A 86 15.73 3.67 0.28
CA PRO A 86 16.58 4.67 0.96
C PRO A 86 15.80 5.93 1.40
N VAL A 87 14.66 6.21 0.76
CA VAL A 87 13.74 7.30 1.14
C VAL A 87 13.26 7.19 2.59
N LEU A 88 13.17 5.97 3.14
CA LEU A 88 12.74 5.74 4.52
C LEU A 88 13.70 6.36 5.55
N LYS A 89 15.00 6.42 5.24
CA LYS A 89 15.99 7.05 6.14
C LYS A 89 15.72 8.53 6.29
N GLU A 90 15.45 9.21 5.17
CA GLU A 90 15.16 10.63 5.18
C GLU A 90 13.80 10.91 5.80
N PHE A 91 12.79 10.09 5.50
CA PHE A 91 11.48 10.20 6.11
C PHE A 91 11.53 10.05 7.64
N GLN A 92 12.25 9.04 8.15
CA GLN A 92 12.45 8.85 9.59
C GLN A 92 13.18 10.04 10.23
N ARG A 93 14.18 10.61 9.54
CA ARG A 93 14.91 11.79 10.00
C ARG A 93 13.98 13.00 10.13
N LEU A 94 13.13 13.26 9.14
CA LEU A 94 12.17 14.36 9.14
C LEU A 94 11.11 14.20 10.24
N GLN A 95 10.59 12.99 10.47
CA GLN A 95 9.64 12.72 11.56
C GLN A 95 10.23 13.05 12.94
N LYS A 96 11.52 12.78 13.15
CA LYS A 96 12.21 13.10 14.43
C LYS A 96 12.39 14.60 14.65
N LEU A 97 12.43 15.41 13.59
CA LEU A 97 12.56 16.87 13.68
C LEU A 97 11.22 17.59 13.91
N GLN A 98 10.10 16.91 13.66
CA GLN A 98 8.75 17.45 13.87
C GLN A 98 8.18 17.12 15.26
N LYS A 99 8.92 16.38 16.09
CA LYS A 99 8.61 16.11 17.50
C LYS A 99 9.39 17.08 18.39
#